data_AF-A0A3D4S8I9-F1
#
_entry.id   AF-A0A3D4S8I9-F1
#
_cell.length_a   1.000
_cell.length_b   1.000
_cell.length_c   1.000
_cell.angle_alpha   90.00
_cell.angle_beta   90.00
_cell.angle_gamma   90.00
#
_symmetry.space_group_name_H-M   'P 1'
#
loop_
_entity.id
_entity.type
_entity.pdbx_description
1 polymer ?
#
loop_
_entity_poly.entity_id
_entity_poly.type
_entity_poly.pdbx_seq_one_letter_code
_entity_poly.pdbx_strand_id
1 'polypeptide(L)' 'MASKMTTKTLQELSELLNSEELCYKKCCNYVSDCSDPVLKSKLGSYADNCKSRFQTLLNYLNNHQ' A
#
# COMPACT_ATOMS: atom_id res chain seq x y z
N MET A 1 2.11 -27.11 0.59
CA MET A 1 0.93 -27.04 1.48
C MET A 1 0.17 -25.76 1.14
N ALA A 2 -0.93 -25.87 0.40
CA ALA A 2 -1.77 -24.71 0.10
C ALA A 2 -2.63 -24.40 1.34
N SER A 3 -2.16 -23.48 2.18
CA SER A 3 -2.97 -22.93 3.27
C SER A 3 -4.15 -22.20 2.64
N LYS A 4 -5.34 -22.83 2.67
CA LYS A 4 -6.61 -22.15 2.38
C LYS A 4 -6.69 -20.95 3.32
N MET A 5 -6.56 -19.74 2.78
CA MET A 5 -6.75 -18.53 3.56
C MET A 5 -8.16 -18.53 4.13
N THR A 6 -8.28 -18.27 5.42
CA THR A 6 -9.59 -18.12 6.04
C THR A 6 -10.21 -16.82 5.56
N THR A 7 -11.54 -16.75 5.46
CA THR A 7 -12.28 -15.55 5.02
C THR A 7 -11.90 -14.30 5.82
N LYS A 8 -11.51 -14.48 7.09
CA LYS A 8 -11.00 -13.42 7.96
C LYS A 8 -9.66 -12.85 7.48
N THR A 9 -8.74 -13.70 7.05
CA THR A 9 -7.42 -13.28 6.52
C THR A 9 -7.57 -12.51 5.21
N LEU A 10 -8.51 -12.92 4.34
CA LEU A 10 -8.86 -12.21 3.10
C LEU A 10 -9.42 -10.81 3.38
N GLN A 11 -10.28 -10.68 4.39
CA GLN A 11 -10.84 -9.41 4.81
C GLN A 11 -9.77 -8.49 5.40
N GLU A 12 -8.92 -9.00 6.30
CA GLU A 12 -7.79 -8.26 6.88
C GLU A 12 -6.80 -7.79 5.81
N LEU A 13 -6.50 -8.63 4.81
CA LEU A 13 -5.65 -8.25 3.67
C LEU A 13 -6.28 -7.16 2.80
N SER A 14 -7.60 -7.22 2.59
CA SER A 14 -8.34 -6.20 1.84
C SER A 14 -8.36 -4.86 2.58
N GLU A 15 -8.54 -4.88 3.91
CA GLU A 15 -8.43 -3.69 4.75
C GLU A 15 -7.01 -3.11 4.72
N LEU A 16 -5.98 -3.97 4.77
CA LEU A 16 -4.59 -3.56 4.61
C LEU A 16 -4.36 -2.87 3.26
N LEU A 17 -4.92 -3.44 2.19
CA LEU A 17 -4.83 -2.91 0.82
C LEU A 17 -5.44 -1.52 0.71
N ASN A 18 -6.63 -1.33 1.28
CA ASN A 18 -7.29 -0.03 1.35
C ASN A 18 -6.50 0.98 2.19
N SER A 19 -5.88 0.53 3.29
CA SER A 19 -5.02 1.37 4.13
C SER A 19 -3.78 1.84 3.36
N GLU A 20 -3.11 0.94 2.62
CA GLU A 20 -1.96 1.29 1.77
C GLU A 20 -2.34 2.27 0.66
N GLU A 21 -3.49 2.08 0.01
CA GLU A 21 -3.99 3.00 -1.00
C GLU A 21 -4.25 4.41 -0.42
N LEU A 22 -4.85 4.47 0.77
CA LEU A 22 -5.08 5.74 1.47
C LEU A 22 -3.76 6.41 1.87
N CYS A 23 -2.78 5.65 2.36
CA CYS A 23 -1.45 6.14 2.68
C CYS A 23 -0.74 6.71 1.45
N TYR A 24 -0.83 6.02 0.30
CA TYR A 24 -0.28 6.51 -0.97
C TYR A 24 -0.93 7.85 -1.37
N LYS A 25 -2.26 7.94 -1.37
CA LYS A 25 -3.00 9.17 -1.69
C LYS A 25 -2.61 10.33 -0.78
N LYS A 26 -2.49 10.08 0.52
CA LYS A 26 -2.03 11.07 1.50
C LYS A 26 -0.60 11.53 1.20
N CYS A 27 0.31 10.60 0.93
CA CYS A 27 1.70 10.93 0.58
C CYS A 27 1.75 11.79 -0.69
N CYS A 28 0.99 11.47 -1.73
CA CYS A 28 0.91 12.29 -2.95
C CYS A 28 0.38 13.70 -2.69
N ASN A 29 -0.65 13.84 -1.84
CA ASN A 29 -1.14 15.16 -1.43
C ASN A 29 -0.06 15.94 -0.66
N TYR A 30 0.59 15.31 0.33
CA TYR A 30 1.66 15.96 1.09
C TYR A 30 2.87 16.33 0.22
N VAL A 31 3.24 15.52 -0.77
CA VAL A 31 4.28 15.84 -1.77
C VAL A 31 3.92 17.09 -2.57
N SER A 32 2.63 17.27 -2.87
CA SER A 32 2.13 18.39 -3.67
C SER A 32 2.12 19.70 -2.87
N ASP A 33 1.74 19.64 -1.59
CA ASP A 33 1.78 20.79 -0.67
C ASP A 33 3.19 21.07 -0.10
N CYS A 34 4.11 20.10 -0.14
CA CYS A 34 5.44 20.27 0.42
C CYS A 34 6.36 21.07 -0.51
N SER A 35 6.91 22.15 0.04
CA SER A 35 7.93 22.99 -0.62
C SER A 35 9.36 22.57 -0.30
N ASP A 36 9.57 21.74 0.74
CA ASP A 36 10.90 21.29 1.14
C ASP A 36 11.37 20.12 0.25
N PRO A 37 12.51 20.25 -0.47
CA PRO A 37 12.95 19.24 -1.42
C PRO A 37 13.37 17.92 -0.76
N VAL A 38 13.88 17.96 0.47
CA VAL A 38 14.29 16.74 1.21
C VAL A 38 13.07 15.96 1.66
N LEU A 39 12.07 16.65 2.21
CA LEU A 39 10.82 16.04 2.64
C LEU A 39 10.03 15.52 1.45
N LYS A 40 10.02 16.24 0.33
CA LYS A 40 9.40 15.79 -0.93
C LYS A 40 10.05 14.51 -1.46
N SER A 41 11.37 14.41 -1.42
CA SER A 41 12.09 13.20 -1.79
C SER A 41 11.75 12.02 -0.86
N LYS A 42 11.70 12.24 0.46
CA LYS A 42 11.33 11.21 1.43
C LYS A 42 9.90 10.73 1.26
N LEU A 43 8.96 11.65 1.06
CA LEU A 43 7.56 11.33 0.83
C LEU A 43 7.36 10.59 -0.51
N GLY A 44 8.12 10.95 -1.55
CA GLY A 44 8.17 10.20 -2.81
C GLY A 44 8.62 8.75 -2.59
N SER A 45 9.73 8.54 -1.89
CA SER A 45 10.19 7.19 -1.53
C SER A 45 9.16 6.42 -0.68
N TYR A 46 8.43 7.11 0.19
CA TYR A 46 7.37 6.51 1.00
C TYR A 46 6.18 6.09 0.14
N ALA A 47 5.77 6.93 -0.81
CA ALA A 47 4.71 6.63 -1.77
C ALA A 47 5.07 5.42 -2.65
N ASP A 48 6.30 5.36 -3.16
CA ASP A 48 6.79 4.20 -3.93
C ASP A 48 6.78 2.92 -3.10
N ASN A 49 7.12 3.00 -1.80
CA ASN A 49 7.07 1.84 -0.91
C ASN A 49 5.64 1.36 -0.67
N CYS A 50 4.69 2.28 -0.41
CA CYS A 50 3.26 1.96 -0.32
C CYS A 50 2.74 1.32 -1.60
N LYS A 51 3.15 1.81 -2.77
CA LYS A 51 2.77 1.23 -4.07
C LYS A 51 3.32 -0.19 -4.25
N SER A 52 4.58 -0.43 -3.88
CA SER A 52 5.20 -1.76 -3.93
C SER A 52 4.50 -2.75 -2.98
N ARG A 53 4.17 -2.31 -1.76
CA ARG A 53 3.43 -3.12 -0.77
C ARG A 53 2.02 -3.43 -1.25
N PHE A 54 1.32 -2.45 -1.83
CA PHE A 54 0.01 -2.64 -2.46
C PHE A 54 0.08 -3.69 -3.57
N GLN A 55 1.05 -3.59 -4.49
CA GLN A 55 1.21 -4.56 -5.58
C GLN A 55 1.53 -5.96 -5.06
N THR A 56 2.34 -6.07 -4.02
CA THR A 56 2.67 -7.35 -3.38
C THR A 56 1.43 -7.99 -2.75
N LEU A 57 0.65 -7.21 -1.99
CA LEU A 57 -0.61 -7.66 -1.39
C LEU A 57 -1.65 -8.06 -2.45
N LEU A 58 -1.77 -7.26 -3.51
CA LEU A 58 -2.68 -7.54 -4.62
C LEU A 58 -2.29 -8.82 -5.37
N ASN A 59 -1.01 -9.01 -5.65
CA ASN A 59 -0.51 -10.25 -6.26
C ASN A 59 -0.74 -11.45 -5.36
N TYR A 60 -0.53 -11.28 -4.04
CA TYR A 60 -0.79 -12.34 -3.06
C TYR A 60 -2.26 -12.72 -3.04
N LEU A 61 -3.17 -11.74 -2.98
CA LEU A 61 -4.61 -11.98 -3.08
C LEU A 61 -4.99 -12.68 -4.39
N ASN A 62 -4.52 -12.19 -5.53
CA ASN A 62 -4.81 -12.79 -6.84
C ASN A 62 -4.31 -14.24 -6.96
N ASN A 63 -3.21 -14.61 -6.30
CA ASN A 63 -2.69 -15.99 -6.29
C ASN A 63 -3.43 -16.90 -5.30
N HIS A 64 -4.18 -16.33 -4.36
CA HIS A 64 -4.90 -17.04 -3.30
C HIS A 64 -6.43 -16.94 -3.41
N GLN A 65 -6.95 -16.34 -4.49
CA GLN A 65 -8.36 -16.28 -4.87
C GLN A 65 -8.75 -17.44 -5.78
#